data_AF-A0A929AAK2-F1
#
_entry.id   AF-A0A929AAK2-F1
#
_cell.length_a   1.000
_cell.length_b   1.000
_cell.length_c   1.000
_cell.angle_alpha   90.00
_cell.angle_beta   90.00
_cell.angle_gamma   90.00
#
_symmetry.space_group_name_H-M   'P 1'
#
loop_
_entity.id
_entity.type
_entity.pdbx_description
1 polymer ?
#
loop_
_entity_poly.entity_id
_entity_poly.type
_entity_poly.pdbx_seq_one_letter_code
_entity_poly.pdbx_strand_id
1 'polypeptide(L)'
;ANAHPTRPISPEDQAKWEVPALGWVDLSDADYGVSLLTTHKYGVDVTPNQLRLSLLRSPRYPNPHADRGNHYFTYAIYPHAGSWQTAHTVRQAAAFRQPMQAIALPDSPSNHQQPKPLTPCQTLLKLAGDTLVLMAVKRAEDEPDTLVLRCHEAYGQRAILEPRDVEWMGTPASHLQSTDLLEETVNPPSGENGGSRAIAPWQICTFTLIQT
;
A
#
# COMPACT_ATOMS: atom_id res chain seq x y z
N ALA A 1 -4.88 -9.59 3.19
CA ALA A 1 -5.95 -9.79 2.19
C ALA A 1 -7.05 -10.60 2.84
N ASN A 2 -8.32 -10.24 2.65
CA ASN A 2 -9.46 -11.00 3.16
C ASN A 2 -9.93 -11.95 2.07
N ALA A 3 -10.00 -13.25 2.37
CA ALA A 3 -10.51 -14.26 1.44
C ALA A 3 -12.00 -14.51 1.69
N HIS A 4 -12.79 -14.48 0.62
CA HIS A 4 -14.21 -14.78 0.66
C HIS A 4 -14.53 -15.90 -0.33
N PRO A 5 -15.42 -16.85 0.01
CA PRO A 5 -15.81 -17.89 -0.92
C PRO A 5 -16.65 -17.29 -2.05
N THR A 6 -16.34 -17.69 -3.30
CA THR A 6 -17.09 -17.24 -4.49
C THR A 6 -18.40 -18.02 -4.71
N ARG A 7 -18.57 -19.14 -3.98
CA ARG A 7 -19.84 -19.86 -3.86
C ARG A 7 -20.25 -19.84 -2.39
N PRO A 8 -21.40 -19.25 -2.03
CA PRO A 8 -21.87 -19.26 -0.65
C PRO A 8 -22.00 -20.68 -0.11
N ILE A 9 -21.38 -20.94 1.04
CA ILE A 9 -21.46 -22.24 1.73
C ILE A 9 -22.28 -22.16 3.02
N SER A 10 -22.59 -20.94 3.48
CA SER A 10 -23.41 -20.68 4.66
C SER A 10 -24.42 -19.54 4.42
N PRO A 11 -25.45 -19.40 5.26
CA PRO A 11 -26.37 -18.25 5.19
C PRO A 11 -25.66 -16.90 5.34
N GLU A 12 -24.58 -16.83 6.14
CA GLU A 12 -23.77 -15.63 6.31
C GLU A 12 -23.02 -15.27 5.02
N ASP A 13 -22.52 -16.26 4.29
CA ASP A 13 -21.91 -16.01 2.97
C ASP A 13 -22.95 -15.63 1.93
N GLN A 14 -24.16 -16.19 2.01
CA GLN A 14 -25.26 -15.81 1.13
C GLN A 14 -25.69 -14.35 1.36
N ALA A 15 -25.53 -13.83 2.58
CA ALA A 15 -25.78 -12.43 2.89
C ALA A 15 -24.71 -11.46 2.35
N LYS A 16 -23.52 -11.96 1.95
CA LYS A 16 -22.42 -11.15 1.37
C LYS A 16 -22.56 -10.98 -0.14
N TRP A 17 -23.72 -10.50 -0.59
CA TRP A 17 -23.98 -10.20 -2.01
C TRP A 17 -23.20 -8.98 -2.52
N GLU A 18 -22.62 -8.17 -1.63
CA GLU A 18 -21.63 -7.14 -1.92
C GLU A 18 -20.70 -7.03 -0.70
N VAL A 19 -19.39 -6.98 -0.93
CA VAL A 19 -18.36 -6.87 0.10
C VAL A 19 -17.50 -5.63 -0.10
N PRO A 20 -16.96 -5.04 0.97
CA PRO A 20 -16.01 -3.94 0.87
C PRO A 20 -14.65 -4.43 0.35
N ALA A 21 -14.12 -3.76 -0.66
CA ALA A 21 -12.76 -3.93 -1.18
C ALA A 21 -12.02 -2.59 -1.20
N LEU A 22 -10.82 -2.54 -0.61
CA LEU A 22 -10.01 -1.33 -0.51
C LEU A 22 -8.91 -1.35 -1.56
N GLY A 23 -9.18 -0.73 -2.71
CA GLY A 23 -8.20 -0.49 -3.76
C GLY A 23 -8.01 -1.62 -4.78
N TRP A 24 -8.34 -2.87 -4.41
CA TRP A 24 -8.33 -4.00 -5.35
C TRP A 24 -9.23 -5.14 -4.88
N VAL A 25 -9.63 -5.98 -5.83
CA VAL A 25 -10.21 -7.32 -5.63
C VAL A 25 -9.57 -8.25 -6.65
N ASP A 26 -9.39 -9.53 -6.31
CA ASP A 26 -8.79 -10.52 -7.18
C ASP A 26 -9.63 -11.78 -7.28
N LEU A 27 -9.68 -12.35 -8.49
CA LEU A 27 -10.21 -13.68 -8.77
C LEU A 27 -9.15 -14.45 -9.55
N SER A 28 -8.47 -15.37 -8.88
CA SER A 28 -7.39 -16.18 -9.44
C SER A 28 -7.49 -17.65 -9.05
N ASP A 29 -6.90 -18.50 -9.89
CA ASP A 29 -6.51 -19.86 -9.56
C ASP A 29 -4.97 -19.98 -9.49
N ALA A 30 -4.43 -21.19 -9.60
CA ALA A 30 -2.99 -21.42 -9.52
C ALA A 30 -2.22 -20.90 -10.75
N ASP A 31 -2.88 -20.78 -11.91
CA ASP A 31 -2.24 -20.54 -13.20
C ASP A 31 -2.55 -19.15 -13.75
N TYR A 32 -3.73 -18.61 -13.47
CA TYR A 32 -4.19 -17.33 -14.00
C TYR A 32 -5.13 -16.59 -13.05
N GLY A 33 -5.10 -15.26 -13.14
CA GLY A 33 -6.00 -14.41 -12.38
C GLY A 33 -6.34 -13.11 -13.08
N VAL A 34 -7.41 -12.50 -12.59
CA VAL A 34 -7.78 -11.14 -12.96
C VAL A 34 -8.01 -10.36 -11.67
N SER A 35 -7.21 -9.33 -11.48
CA SER A 35 -7.45 -8.34 -10.44
C SER A 35 -8.20 -7.14 -11.02
N LEU A 36 -9.10 -6.57 -10.24
CA LEU A 36 -9.74 -5.29 -10.52
C LEU A 36 -9.20 -4.25 -9.54
N LEU A 37 -8.57 -3.20 -10.05
CA LEU A 37 -7.97 -2.12 -9.27
C LEU A 37 -8.90 -0.91 -9.24
N THR A 38 -9.03 -0.26 -8.08
CA THR A 38 -9.94 0.89 -7.90
C THR A 38 -9.26 2.00 -7.12
N THR A 39 -9.60 3.24 -7.44
CA THR A 39 -9.14 4.41 -6.66
C THR A 39 -10.13 4.78 -5.55
N HIS A 40 -11.42 4.79 -5.86
CA HIS A 40 -12.45 5.33 -4.96
C HIS A 40 -13.78 4.55 -5.00
N LYS A 41 -13.73 3.26 -5.33
CA LYS A 41 -14.92 2.37 -5.35
C LYS A 41 -14.67 1.15 -4.49
N TYR A 42 -15.65 0.85 -3.64
CA TYR A 42 -15.47 -0.06 -2.52
C TYR A 42 -16.44 -1.23 -2.52
N GLY A 43 -17.59 -1.13 -3.18
CA GLY A 43 -18.55 -2.24 -3.27
C GLY A 43 -18.17 -3.17 -4.42
N VAL A 44 -17.86 -4.42 -4.10
CA VAL A 44 -17.61 -5.46 -5.10
C VAL A 44 -18.46 -6.70 -4.81
N ASP A 45 -18.81 -7.39 -5.88
CA ASP A 45 -19.41 -8.72 -5.82
C ASP A 45 -18.58 -9.67 -6.70
N VAL A 46 -18.40 -10.90 -6.21
CA VAL A 46 -17.58 -11.91 -6.88
C VAL A 46 -18.32 -13.24 -6.92
N THR A 47 -18.49 -13.76 -8.13
CA THR A 47 -18.91 -15.15 -8.38
C THR A 47 -17.73 -15.92 -8.99
N PRO A 48 -17.81 -17.25 -9.17
CA PRO A 48 -16.67 -18.04 -9.65
C PRO A 48 -16.12 -17.64 -11.02
N ASN A 49 -16.89 -16.91 -11.81
CA ASN A 49 -16.54 -16.49 -13.17
C ASN A 49 -16.85 -15.01 -13.45
N GLN A 50 -17.13 -14.21 -12.43
CA GLN A 50 -17.48 -12.80 -12.61
C GLN A 50 -17.00 -11.95 -11.43
N LEU A 51 -16.33 -10.84 -11.77
CA LEU A 51 -16.07 -9.72 -10.88
C LEU A 51 -17.01 -8.57 -11.24
N ARG A 52 -17.77 -8.05 -10.27
CA ARG A 52 -18.63 -6.89 -10.43
C ARG A 52 -18.19 -5.76 -9.49
N LEU A 53 -18.19 -4.53 -10.00
CA LEU A 53 -17.86 -3.32 -9.24
C LEU A 53 -19.05 -2.38 -9.23
N SER A 54 -19.52 -2.05 -8.03
CA SER A 54 -20.56 -1.06 -7.83
C SER A 54 -19.98 0.34 -8.03
N LEU A 55 -20.33 0.98 -9.15
CA LEU A 55 -19.82 2.31 -9.50
C LEU A 55 -20.57 3.44 -8.79
N LEU A 56 -21.89 3.33 -8.68
CA LEU A 56 -22.72 4.37 -8.07
C LEU A 56 -24.02 3.76 -7.55
N ARG A 57 -24.54 4.30 -6.46
CA ARG A 57 -25.89 4.04 -5.97
C ARG A 57 -26.56 5.38 -5.73
N SER A 58 -27.72 5.65 -6.33
CA SER A 58 -28.47 6.91 -6.18
C SER A 58 -29.76 6.68 -5.36
N PRO A 59 -29.68 6.56 -4.02
CA PRO A 59 -30.86 6.36 -3.18
C PRO A 59 -31.72 7.63 -3.13
N ARG A 60 -33.04 7.49 -3.07
CA ARG A 60 -33.97 8.65 -2.96
C ARG A 60 -34.17 9.16 -1.53
N TYR A 61 -33.93 8.31 -0.54
CA TYR A 61 -34.01 8.66 0.87
C TYR A 61 -32.65 8.36 1.52
N PRO A 62 -32.10 9.23 2.38
CA PRO A 62 -32.70 10.47 2.91
C PRO A 62 -32.60 11.68 1.96
N ASN A 63 -31.84 11.57 0.85
CA ASN A 63 -31.62 12.69 -0.08
C ASN A 63 -32.21 12.39 -1.47
N PRO A 64 -33.30 13.08 -1.89
CA PRO A 64 -33.92 12.90 -3.21
C PRO A 64 -33.02 13.23 -4.40
N HIS A 65 -31.91 13.94 -4.16
CA HIS A 65 -30.94 14.39 -5.16
C HIS A 65 -29.58 13.69 -5.04
N ALA A 66 -29.48 12.59 -4.27
CA ALA A 66 -28.23 11.86 -4.09
C ALA A 66 -27.60 11.50 -5.44
N ASP A 67 -26.32 11.84 -5.58
CA ASP A 67 -25.48 11.47 -6.72
C ASP A 67 -26.01 11.91 -8.10
N ARG A 68 -26.81 12.99 -8.17
CA ARG A 68 -27.14 13.63 -9.44
C ARG A 68 -25.97 14.47 -9.95
N GLY A 69 -25.71 14.42 -11.25
CA GLY A 69 -24.64 15.17 -11.90
C GLY A 69 -23.65 14.26 -12.62
N ASN A 70 -22.53 14.84 -13.04
CA ASN A 70 -21.49 14.12 -13.75
C ASN A 70 -20.54 13.44 -12.75
N HIS A 71 -20.27 12.16 -12.97
CA HIS A 71 -19.34 11.38 -12.17
C HIS A 71 -18.25 10.79 -13.07
N TYR A 72 -17.03 10.77 -12.56
CA TYR A 72 -15.89 10.17 -13.23
C TYR A 72 -15.36 9.03 -12.36
N PHE A 73 -15.19 7.87 -12.98
CA PHE A 73 -14.75 6.66 -12.30
C PHE A 73 -13.47 6.14 -12.93
N THR A 74 -12.50 5.82 -12.10
CA THR A 74 -11.21 5.28 -12.51
C THR A 74 -11.05 3.90 -11.90
N TYR A 75 -10.96 2.89 -12.76
CA TYR A 75 -10.69 1.50 -12.40
C TYR A 75 -9.85 0.86 -13.50
N ALA A 76 -9.15 -0.22 -13.19
CA ALA A 76 -8.35 -0.95 -14.15
C ALA A 76 -8.55 -2.45 -14.00
N ILE A 77 -8.61 -3.15 -15.13
CA ILE A 77 -8.56 -4.62 -15.16
C ILE A 77 -7.09 -4.99 -15.31
N TYR A 78 -6.59 -5.82 -14.41
CA TYR A 78 -5.21 -6.28 -14.35
C TYR A 78 -5.18 -7.81 -14.44
N PRO A 79 -5.13 -8.36 -15.67
CA PRO A 79 -4.96 -9.79 -15.86
C PRO A 79 -3.50 -10.19 -15.60
N HIS A 80 -3.29 -11.34 -14.97
CA HIS A 80 -1.98 -11.80 -14.58
C HIS A 80 -1.85 -13.33 -14.58
N ALA A 81 -0.61 -13.80 -14.64
CA ALA A 81 -0.29 -15.21 -14.41
C ALA A 81 -0.21 -15.51 -12.91
N GLY A 82 -0.55 -16.74 -12.54
CA GLY A 82 -0.53 -17.23 -11.17
C GLY A 82 -1.46 -16.44 -10.24
N SER A 83 -1.08 -16.37 -8.97
CA SER A 83 -1.86 -15.72 -7.92
C SER A 83 -1.61 -14.22 -7.81
N TRP A 84 -2.48 -13.51 -7.09
CA TRP A 84 -2.34 -12.09 -6.81
C TRP A 84 -1.04 -11.72 -6.08
N GLN A 85 -0.45 -12.65 -5.31
CA GLN A 85 0.85 -12.45 -4.66
C GLN A 85 1.99 -12.37 -5.68
N THR A 86 2.08 -13.37 -6.57
CA THR A 86 3.13 -13.43 -7.62
C THR A 86 2.94 -12.35 -8.67
N ALA A 87 1.71 -11.91 -8.90
CA ALA A 87 1.38 -10.80 -9.80
C ALA A 87 1.62 -9.41 -9.18
N HIS A 88 2.01 -9.35 -7.90
CA HIS A 88 2.18 -8.13 -7.13
C HIS A 88 0.95 -7.20 -7.15
N THR A 89 -0.27 -7.77 -7.17
CA THR A 89 -1.53 -7.03 -7.31
C THR A 89 -1.64 -5.89 -6.28
N VAL A 90 -1.23 -6.13 -5.03
CA VAL A 90 -1.26 -5.10 -3.98
C VAL A 90 -0.40 -3.87 -4.33
N ARG A 91 0.79 -4.09 -4.92
CA ARG A 91 1.69 -3.01 -5.33
C ARG A 91 1.15 -2.27 -6.54
N GLN A 92 0.60 -3.00 -7.51
CA GLN A 92 -0.05 -2.39 -8.68
C GLN A 92 -1.27 -1.56 -8.27
N ALA A 93 -2.08 -2.05 -7.33
CA ALA A 93 -3.20 -1.30 -6.76
C ALA A 93 -2.74 -0.02 -6.06
N ALA A 94 -1.66 -0.08 -5.27
CA ALA A 94 -1.09 1.08 -4.61
C ALA A 94 -0.57 2.11 -5.61
N ALA A 95 0.18 1.68 -6.63
CA ALA A 95 0.69 2.54 -7.70
C ALA A 95 -0.45 3.19 -8.50
N PHE A 96 -1.49 2.43 -8.84
CA PHE A 96 -2.67 2.94 -9.55
C PHE A 96 -3.41 4.04 -8.76
N ARG A 97 -3.36 3.99 -7.42
CA ARG A 97 -3.94 5.00 -6.53
C ARG A 97 -3.06 6.23 -6.33
N GLN A 98 -1.81 6.20 -6.76
CA GLN A 98 -0.83 7.27 -6.55
C GLN A 98 -0.32 7.75 -7.92
N PRO A 99 -1.08 8.63 -8.61
CA PRO A 99 -0.69 9.11 -9.91
C PRO A 99 0.62 9.89 -9.83
N MET A 100 1.43 9.78 -10.89
CA MET A 100 2.67 10.54 -11.03
C MET A 100 2.37 12.05 -11.00
N GLN A 101 3.17 12.78 -10.23
CA GLN A 101 3.09 14.24 -10.16
C GLN A 101 4.20 14.85 -11.04
N ALA A 102 3.81 15.73 -11.95
CA ALA A 102 4.73 16.55 -12.73
C ALA A 102 4.63 18.00 -12.26
N ILE A 103 5.77 18.60 -11.91
CA ILE A 103 5.88 19.98 -11.44
C ILE A 103 6.81 20.72 -12.40
N ALA A 104 6.30 21.77 -13.04
CA ALA A 104 7.13 22.64 -13.88
C ALA A 104 8.00 23.52 -12.98
N LEU A 105 9.31 23.49 -13.20
CA LEU A 105 10.26 24.36 -12.53
C LEU A 105 10.41 25.67 -13.33
N PRO A 106 10.56 26.83 -12.67
CA PRO A 106 10.83 28.07 -13.37
C PRO A 106 12.22 28.04 -14.02
N ASP A 107 12.36 28.65 -15.19
CA ASP A 107 13.60 28.67 -15.99
C ASP A 107 14.79 29.34 -15.27
N SER A 108 14.54 30.16 -14.24
CA SER A 108 15.58 30.85 -13.49
C SER A 108 15.19 31.05 -12.02
N PRO A 109 16.05 30.68 -11.05
CA PRO A 109 15.78 30.93 -9.63
C PRO A 109 15.88 32.44 -9.35
N SER A 110 14.76 33.07 -9.02
CA SER A 110 14.71 34.45 -8.52
C SER A 110 15.11 34.50 -7.04
N ASN A 111 16.39 34.26 -6.73
CA ASN A 111 17.14 34.76 -5.56
C ASN A 111 18.37 33.89 -5.25
N HIS A 112 19.43 34.56 -4.77
CA HIS A 112 20.80 34.10 -4.55
C HIS A 112 21.04 33.06 -3.43
N GLN A 113 20.09 32.16 -3.17
CA GLN A 113 20.33 30.98 -2.36
C GLN A 113 20.01 29.77 -3.22
N GLN A 114 20.96 29.38 -4.07
CA GLN A 114 20.82 28.12 -4.81
C GLN A 114 20.89 26.98 -3.79
N PRO A 115 19.79 26.22 -3.54
CA PRO A 115 19.95 24.92 -2.94
C PRO A 115 20.89 24.10 -3.83
N LYS A 116 21.74 23.28 -3.20
CA LYS A 116 22.68 22.40 -3.89
C LYS A 116 21.93 21.67 -5.02
N PRO A 117 22.45 21.67 -6.27
CA PRO A 117 21.74 21.07 -7.39
C PRO A 117 21.45 19.60 -7.08
N LEU A 118 20.17 19.22 -7.13
CA LEU A 118 19.75 17.83 -7.03
C LEU A 118 20.17 17.09 -8.30
N THR A 119 20.43 15.79 -8.18
CA THR A 119 20.71 14.97 -9.35
C THR A 119 19.42 14.85 -10.20
N PRO A 120 19.52 14.85 -11.55
CA PRO A 120 18.34 14.78 -12.43
C PRO A 120 17.46 13.55 -12.18
N CYS A 121 18.05 12.48 -11.65
CA CYS A 121 17.34 11.30 -11.18
C CYS A 121 17.88 10.94 -9.79
N GLN A 122 16.98 10.67 -8.86
CA GLN A 122 17.33 10.23 -7.51
C GLN A 122 16.24 9.33 -6.95
N THR A 123 16.63 8.28 -6.24
CA THR A 123 15.73 7.47 -5.41
C THR A 123 15.72 8.06 -4.00
N LEU A 124 14.55 8.50 -3.54
CA LEU A 124 14.40 9.03 -2.19
C LEU A 124 14.38 7.93 -1.14
N LEU A 125 13.60 6.89 -1.37
CA LEU A 125 13.49 5.74 -0.49
C LEU A 125 13.50 4.46 -1.33
N LYS A 126 14.33 3.51 -0.92
CA LYS A 126 14.28 2.13 -1.39
C LYS A 126 13.96 1.24 -0.20
N LEU A 127 12.98 0.36 -0.37
CA LEU A 127 12.63 -0.69 0.56
C LEU A 127 12.72 -2.01 -0.20
N ALA A 128 13.69 -2.84 0.16
CA ALA A 128 13.89 -4.14 -0.47
C ALA A 128 12.91 -5.19 0.05
N GLY A 129 12.78 -6.28 -0.70
CA GLY A 129 11.81 -7.35 -0.44
C GLY A 129 10.48 -7.10 -1.13
N ASP A 130 9.74 -8.17 -1.42
CA ASP A 130 8.52 -8.10 -2.24
C ASP A 130 7.21 -8.14 -1.46
N THR A 131 7.27 -8.63 -0.22
CA THR A 131 6.10 -8.83 0.65
C THR A 131 5.72 -7.57 1.42
N LEU A 132 6.66 -6.67 1.68
CA LEU A 132 6.39 -5.42 2.39
C LEU A 132 5.90 -4.35 1.43
N VAL A 133 4.84 -3.66 1.86
CA VAL A 133 4.27 -2.52 1.16
C VAL A 133 4.32 -1.31 2.09
N LEU A 134 4.99 -0.27 1.61
CA LEU A 134 5.11 1.01 2.29
C LEU A 134 3.72 1.69 2.38
N MET A 135 3.37 2.11 3.59
CA MET A 135 2.10 2.79 3.88
C MET A 135 2.31 4.28 4.13
N ALA A 136 3.39 4.63 4.85
CA ALA A 136 3.71 6.00 5.18
C ALA A 136 5.22 6.18 5.37
N VAL A 137 5.68 7.37 4.99
CA VAL A 137 6.99 7.92 5.38
C VAL A 137 6.72 9.32 5.89
N LYS A 138 7.15 9.62 7.10
CA LYS A 138 7.05 10.96 7.69
C LYS A 138 8.25 11.25 8.56
N ARG A 139 8.38 12.48 9.04
CA ARG A 139 9.31 12.80 10.13
C ARG A 139 8.71 12.34 11.47
N ALA A 140 9.55 11.95 12.40
CA ALA A 140 9.13 11.74 13.78
C ALA A 140 8.62 13.07 14.36
N GLU A 141 7.66 12.99 15.29
CA GLU A 141 7.09 14.20 15.90
C GLU A 141 8.09 14.89 16.84
N ASP A 142 8.78 14.08 17.67
CA ASP A 142 9.70 14.59 18.69
C ASP A 142 11.14 14.78 18.18
N GLU A 143 11.50 14.13 17.09
CA GLU A 143 12.87 14.09 16.54
C GLU A 143 12.90 14.54 15.07
N PRO A 144 13.24 15.81 14.77
CA PRO A 144 13.10 16.40 13.44
C PRO A 144 13.93 15.74 12.32
N ASP A 145 15.02 15.08 12.70
CA ASP A 145 15.98 14.41 11.81
C ASP A 145 15.75 12.89 11.71
N THR A 146 14.75 12.38 12.44
CA THR A 146 14.36 10.98 12.42
C THR A 146 13.19 10.77 11.46
N LEU A 147 13.27 9.74 10.62
CA LEU A 147 12.18 9.36 9.73
C LEU A 147 11.41 8.17 10.32
N VAL A 148 10.09 8.21 10.23
CA VAL A 148 9.19 7.11 10.56
C VAL A 148 8.74 6.47 9.27
N LEU A 149 9.01 5.17 9.13
CA LEU A 149 8.55 4.33 8.04
C LEU A 149 7.52 3.35 8.57
N ARG A 150 6.33 3.34 7.96
CA ARG A 150 5.28 2.37 8.27
C ARG A 150 5.03 1.49 7.06
N CYS A 151 5.07 0.19 7.27
CA CYS A 151 4.82 -0.82 6.25
C CYS A 151 3.81 -1.85 6.77
N HIS A 152 3.26 -2.63 5.85
CA HIS A 152 2.60 -3.87 6.20
C HIS A 152 3.11 -5.02 5.35
N GLU A 153 3.10 -6.22 5.92
CA GLU A 153 3.27 -7.44 5.17
C GLU A 153 1.98 -7.77 4.42
N ALA A 154 2.08 -7.90 3.10
CA ALA A 154 0.93 -7.89 2.21
C ALA A 154 0.54 -9.27 1.68
N TYR A 155 1.35 -10.31 1.86
CA TYR A 155 1.20 -11.62 1.21
C TYR A 155 0.94 -12.78 2.17
N GLY A 156 0.89 -12.54 3.47
CA GLY A 156 0.67 -13.55 4.50
C GLY A 156 1.90 -14.41 4.77
N GLN A 157 3.09 -13.88 4.50
CA GLN A 157 4.36 -14.59 4.66
C GLN A 157 5.20 -13.95 5.77
N ARG A 158 6.12 -14.72 6.36
CA ARG A 158 7.14 -14.12 7.25
C ARG A 158 8.14 -13.36 6.39
N ALA A 159 8.51 -12.16 6.84
CA ALA A 159 9.57 -11.37 6.24
C ALA A 159 10.66 -11.06 7.27
N ILE A 160 11.88 -10.84 6.79
CA ILE A 160 12.99 -10.32 7.59
C ILE A 160 13.42 -9.05 6.91
N LEU A 161 13.49 -7.95 7.66
CA LEU A 161 13.95 -6.66 7.18
C LEU A 161 15.24 -6.28 7.88
N GLU A 162 16.30 -6.00 7.12
CA GLU A 162 17.58 -5.58 7.66
C GLU A 162 17.83 -4.09 7.35
N PRO A 163 18.68 -3.39 8.11
CA PRO A 163 18.98 -1.98 7.83
C PRO A 163 19.47 -1.71 6.40
N ARG A 164 20.24 -2.65 5.82
CA ARG A 164 20.71 -2.57 4.42
C ARG A 164 19.59 -2.65 3.37
N ASP A 165 18.42 -3.17 3.74
CA ASP A 165 17.27 -3.29 2.85
C ASP A 165 16.50 -1.97 2.73
N VAL A 166 16.83 -0.98 3.58
CA VAL A 166 16.23 0.35 3.56
C VAL A 166 17.29 1.38 3.21
N GLU A 167 17.14 2.08 2.10
CA GLU A 167 18.03 3.17 1.72
C GLU A 167 17.26 4.49 1.65
N TRP A 168 17.77 5.53 2.31
CA TRP A 168 17.27 6.90 2.19
C TRP A 168 18.28 7.76 1.43
N MET A 169 17.82 8.41 0.37
CA MET A 169 18.65 9.22 -0.54
C MET A 169 19.90 8.48 -1.08
N GLY A 170 19.81 7.15 -1.22
CA GLY A 170 20.90 6.28 -1.67
C GLY A 170 21.87 5.84 -0.57
N THR A 171 21.63 6.22 0.68
CA THR A 171 22.41 5.77 1.85
C THR A 171 21.63 4.68 2.60
N PRO A 172 22.19 3.48 2.79
CA PRO A 172 21.58 2.45 3.62
C PRO A 172 21.34 2.94 5.05
N ALA A 173 20.25 2.52 5.67
CA ALA A 173 19.99 2.81 7.07
C ALA A 173 21.08 2.17 7.95
N SER A 174 21.60 2.92 8.92
CA SER A 174 22.55 2.38 9.90
C SER A 174 21.83 1.59 10.98
N HIS A 175 20.63 2.02 11.37
CA HIS A 175 19.79 1.38 12.38
C HIS A 175 18.30 1.46 12.02
N LEU A 176 17.57 0.40 12.33
CA LEU A 176 16.11 0.33 12.29
C LEU A 176 15.60 0.07 13.70
N GLN A 177 14.97 1.05 14.33
CA GLN A 177 14.36 0.86 15.64
C GLN A 177 12.86 0.59 15.46
N SER A 178 12.40 -0.56 15.95
CA SER A 178 10.98 -0.90 15.94
C SER A 178 10.20 0.00 16.89
N THR A 179 9.07 0.49 16.41
CA THR A 179 8.12 1.29 17.20
C THR A 179 6.70 0.79 17.00
N ASP A 180 5.80 1.21 17.89
CA ASP A 180 4.37 0.99 17.72
C ASP A 180 3.74 2.03 16.78
N LEU A 181 2.41 2.16 16.78
CA LEU A 181 1.72 3.15 15.95
C LEU A 181 1.82 4.59 16.49
N LEU A 182 2.17 4.75 17.76
CA LEU A 182 2.39 6.02 18.47
C LEU A 182 3.86 6.43 18.48
N GLU A 183 4.72 5.72 17.75
CA GLU A 183 6.17 5.97 17.65
C GLU A 183 6.94 5.64 18.95
N GLU A 184 6.31 4.94 19.89
CA GLU A 184 6.97 4.47 21.10
C GLU A 184 7.86 3.26 20.80
N THR A 185 9.06 3.24 21.38
CA THR A 185 10.04 2.17 21.14
C THR A 185 9.54 0.83 21.66
N VAL A 186 9.53 -0.18 20.79
CA VAL A 186 9.17 -1.56 21.15
C VAL A 186 10.44 -2.40 21.18
N ASN A 187 10.69 -3.04 22.32
CA ASN A 187 11.78 -4.01 22.41
C ASN A 187 11.46 -5.20 21.50
N PRO A 188 12.39 -5.61 20.63
CA PRO A 188 12.16 -6.77 19.79
C PRO A 188 11.99 -8.02 20.67
N PRO A 189 11.16 -8.98 20.23
CA PRO A 189 11.07 -10.26 20.92
C PRO A 189 12.46 -10.90 20.99
N SER A 190 12.75 -11.55 22.12
CA SER A 190 14.04 -12.17 22.43
C SER A 190 14.51 -13.06 21.26
N GLY A 191 15.56 -12.67 20.53
CA GLY A 191 16.10 -13.44 19.40
C GLY A 191 16.55 -12.63 18.19
N GLU A 192 16.24 -11.34 18.11
CA GLU A 192 16.75 -10.44 17.07
C GLU A 192 18.19 -9.99 17.37
N ASN A 193 19.18 -10.79 16.93
CA ASN A 193 20.59 -10.39 16.95
C ASN A 193 20.94 -9.66 15.65
N GLY A 194 21.62 -8.50 15.74
CA GLY A 194 22.25 -7.85 14.58
C GLY A 194 21.41 -6.84 13.80
N GLY A 195 20.29 -6.35 14.36
CA GLY A 195 19.48 -5.28 13.75
C GLY A 195 18.43 -5.72 12.72
N SER A 196 18.38 -7.01 12.38
CA SER A 196 17.33 -7.60 11.55
C SER A 196 15.99 -7.68 12.31
N ARG A 197 14.89 -7.33 11.63
CA ARG A 197 13.53 -7.27 12.18
C ARG A 197 12.68 -8.39 11.59
N ALA A 198 12.16 -9.27 12.45
CA ALA A 198 11.24 -10.31 12.03
C ALA A 198 9.82 -9.74 11.93
N ILE A 199 9.22 -9.87 10.75
CA ILE A 199 7.87 -9.39 10.45
C ILE A 199 6.97 -10.60 10.23
N ALA A 200 5.92 -10.71 11.04
CA ALA A 200 4.93 -11.76 10.96
C ALA A 200 3.98 -11.54 9.76
N PRO A 201 3.33 -12.62 9.27
CA PRO A 201 2.26 -12.52 8.28
C PRO A 201 1.22 -11.46 8.65
N TRP A 202 0.86 -10.60 7.69
CA TRP A 202 -0.12 -9.53 7.85
C TRP A 202 0.21 -8.45 8.88
N GLN A 203 1.42 -8.45 9.44
CA GLN A 203 1.81 -7.49 10.45
C GLN A 203 1.96 -6.09 9.86
N ILE A 204 1.40 -5.09 10.57
CA ILE A 204 1.78 -3.68 10.39
C ILE A 204 3.02 -3.44 11.26
N CYS A 205 4.07 -2.92 10.64
CA CYS A 205 5.32 -2.60 11.30
C CYS A 205 5.68 -1.13 11.10
N THR A 206 6.16 -0.50 12.16
CA THR A 206 6.67 0.87 12.14
C THR A 206 8.13 0.84 12.59
N PHE A 207 8.98 1.59 11.88
CA PHE A 207 10.39 1.73 12.21
C PHE A 207 10.79 3.20 12.20
N THR A 208 11.66 3.60 13.11
CA THR A 208 12.42 4.84 12.99
C THR A 208 13.75 4.59 12.30
N LEU A 209 14.05 5.44 11.31
CA LEU A 209 15.31 5.50 10.58
C LEU A 209 16.18 6.58 11.21
N ILE A 210 17.30 6.17 11.77
CA ILE A 210 18.33 7.09 12.26
C ILE A 210 19.44 7.14 11.21
N GLN A 211 19.74 8.33 10.71
CA GLN A 211 20.82 8.54 9.76
C GLN A 211 22.06 8.99 10.52
N THR A 212 23.20 8.38 10.22
CA THR A 212 24.53 8.80 10.68
C THR A 212 25.18 9.74 9.67
#